data_AF-A0AAD7HR09-F1
#
_entry.id   AF-A0AAD7HR09-F1
#
_cell.length_a   1.000
_cell.length_b   1.000
_cell.length_c   1.000
_cell.angle_alpha   90.00
_cell.angle_beta   90.00
_cell.angle_gamma   90.00
#
_symmetry.space_group_name_H-M   'P 1'
#
loop_
_entity.id
_entity.type
_entity.pdbx_description
1 polymer ?
#
loop_
_entity_poly.entity_id
_entity_poly.type
_entity_poly.pdbx_seq_one_letter_code
_entity_poly.pdbx_strand_id
1 'polypeptide(L)'
;MDSVLGNPPGLEPLAAQQVLANWTDPAPGGPRSPHYEILPLNGAGALALPSTGNFFSLVVALLCPVSRGSVTLNPTDPFAAPVNVARIRYVVAERVADLVKAAWA
;
A
#
# COMPACT_ATOMS: atom_id res chain seq x y z
N MET A 1 -30.86 -7.91 -10.16
CA MET A 1 -30.87 -8.76 -8.95
C MET A 1 -29.88 -8.14 -7.99
N ASP A 2 -30.38 -7.10 -7.31
CA ASP A 2 -29.63 -6.31 -6.34
C ASP A 2 -29.57 -7.09 -5.02
N SER A 3 -28.43 -7.74 -4.78
CA SER A 3 -28.20 -8.46 -3.53
C SER A 3 -27.79 -7.49 -2.44
N VAL A 4 -28.81 -6.92 -1.78
CA VAL A 4 -29.01 -7.03 -0.32
C VAL A 4 -27.73 -6.97 0.52
N LEU A 5 -27.21 -5.77 0.71
CA LEU A 5 -26.75 -5.22 2.00
C LEU A 5 -26.80 -3.70 1.84
N GLY A 6 -28.00 -3.13 1.87
CA GLY A 6 -28.13 -1.69 2.09
C GLY A 6 -27.43 -1.35 3.41
N ASN A 7 -26.62 -0.30 3.41
CA ASN A 7 -26.00 0.17 4.65
C ASN A 7 -27.12 0.34 5.70
N PRO A 8 -26.99 -0.20 6.92
CA PRO A 8 -28.02 -0.01 7.93
C PRO A 8 -28.22 1.50 8.17
N PRO A 9 -29.46 1.96 8.34
CA PRO A 9 -29.75 3.38 8.56
C PRO A 9 -28.98 3.90 9.78
N GLY A 10 -28.20 4.97 9.58
CA GLY A 10 -27.30 5.54 10.59
C GLY A 10 -25.81 5.26 10.37
N LEU A 11 -25.45 4.41 9.41
CA LEU A 11 -24.11 4.40 8.81
C LEU A 11 -24.12 5.27 7.56
N GLU A 12 -24.10 6.60 7.76
CA GLU A 12 -23.64 7.49 6.69
C GLU A 12 -22.32 6.93 6.15
N PRO A 13 -22.04 6.96 4.83
CA PRO A 13 -20.81 6.41 4.28
C PRO A 13 -19.64 6.92 5.12
N LEU A 14 -18.95 5.99 5.78
CA LEU A 14 -17.85 6.28 6.70
C LEU A 14 -16.95 7.30 6.01
N ALA A 15 -16.46 8.34 6.70
CA ALA A 15 -15.71 9.45 6.10
C ALA A 15 -14.63 9.00 5.08
N ALA A 16 -14.06 7.80 5.26
CA ALA A 16 -13.18 7.13 4.31
C ALA A 16 -13.78 6.90 2.90
N GLN A 17 -15.03 6.48 2.78
CA GLN A 17 -15.73 6.32 1.49
C GLN A 17 -15.97 7.66 0.80
N GLN A 18 -16.29 8.72 1.57
CA GLN A 18 -16.47 10.06 1.02
C GLN A 18 -15.16 10.64 0.47
N VAL A 19 -14.03 10.40 1.16
CA VAL A 19 -12.69 10.80 0.69
C VAL A 19 -12.34 10.15 -0.64
N LEU A 20 -12.81 8.93 -0.89
CA LEU A 20 -12.54 8.17 -2.11
C LEU A 20 -13.55 8.42 -3.24
N ALA A 21 -14.64 9.16 -3.00
CA ALA A 21 -15.71 9.37 -3.99
C ALA A 21 -15.23 10.02 -5.31
N ASN A 22 -14.17 10.82 -5.25
CA ASN A 22 -13.58 11.48 -6.43
C ASN A 22 -12.50 10.64 -7.15
N TRP A 23 -12.19 9.44 -6.66
CA TRP A 23 -11.10 8.62 -7.17
C TRP A 23 -11.67 7.33 -7.78
N THR A 24 -11.40 7.11 -9.06
CA THR A 24 -11.73 5.84 -9.71
C THR A 24 -10.87 4.73 -9.12
N ASP A 25 -11.49 3.59 -8.81
CA ASP A 25 -10.80 2.39 -8.37
C ASP A 25 -9.68 2.01 -9.37
N PRO A 26 -8.39 2.00 -8.96
CA PRO A 26 -7.29 1.66 -9.86
C PRO A 26 -7.18 0.16 -10.15
N ALA A 27 -7.97 -0.68 -9.47
CA ALA A 27 -7.87 -2.11 -9.61
C ALA A 27 -8.47 -2.60 -10.93
N PRO A 28 -7.74 -3.39 -11.74
CA PRO A 28 -8.15 -3.74 -13.09
C PRO A 28 -9.39 -4.65 -13.15
N GLY A 29 -9.71 -5.39 -12.09
CA GLY A 29 -10.90 -6.25 -12.00
C GLY A 29 -12.12 -5.57 -11.36
N GLY A 30 -12.05 -4.25 -11.13
CA GLY A 30 -13.11 -3.47 -10.51
C GLY A 30 -13.28 -3.76 -9.01
N PRO A 31 -14.46 -3.46 -8.43
CA PRO A 31 -14.66 -3.33 -6.98
C PRO A 31 -14.39 -4.57 -6.12
N ARG A 32 -14.25 -5.75 -6.73
CA ARG A 32 -13.98 -7.02 -6.03
C ARG A 32 -12.51 -7.44 -6.11
N SER A 33 -11.67 -6.63 -6.75
CA SER A 33 -10.23 -6.89 -6.82
C SER A 33 -9.58 -6.57 -5.48
N PRO A 34 -8.59 -7.36 -5.03
CA PRO A 34 -7.87 -7.04 -3.81
C PRO A 34 -6.94 -5.85 -4.03
N HIS A 35 -7.08 -4.81 -3.19
CA HIS A 35 -6.17 -3.65 -3.19
C HIS A 35 -4.92 -3.87 -2.36
N TYR A 36 -5.02 -4.72 -1.35
CA TYR A 36 -3.95 -4.99 -0.39
C TYR A 36 -3.79 -6.48 -0.17
N GLU A 37 -2.55 -6.89 0.02
CA GLU A 37 -2.19 -8.18 0.56
C GLU A 37 -1.59 -7.97 1.96
N ILE A 38 -2.07 -8.74 2.94
CA ILE A 38 -1.59 -8.67 4.32
C ILE A 38 -0.98 -10.01 4.67
N LEU A 39 0.34 -10.02 4.91
CA LEU A 39 1.09 -11.22 5.21
C LEU A 39 1.65 -11.15 6.63
N PRO A 40 1.27 -12.06 7.54
CA PRO A 40 1.98 -12.26 8.79
C PRO A 40 3.26 -13.07 8.55
N LEU A 41 4.38 -12.57 9.07
CA LEU A 41 5.69 -13.23 9.00
C LEU A 41 6.35 -13.26 10.37
N ASN A 42 7.09 -14.32 10.66
CA ASN A 42 7.93 -14.37 11.85
C ASN A 42 9.17 -13.47 11.69
N GLY A 43 9.58 -12.79 12.77
CA GLY A 43 10.73 -11.88 12.75
C GLY A 43 10.40 -10.48 12.22
N ALA A 44 11.43 -9.68 11.89
CA ALA A 44 11.31 -8.25 11.53
C ALA A 44 11.76 -7.89 10.10
N GLY A 45 11.86 -8.87 9.20
CA GLY A 45 12.41 -8.63 7.86
C GLY A 45 13.84 -8.06 7.93
N ALA A 46 14.01 -6.82 7.46
CA ALA A 46 15.30 -6.11 7.44
C ALA A 46 15.58 -5.24 8.69
N LEU A 47 14.66 -5.18 9.66
CA LEU A 47 14.83 -4.38 10.88
C LEU A 47 15.54 -5.19 11.97
N ALA A 48 16.39 -4.50 12.75
CA ALA A 48 17.00 -5.10 13.93
C ALA A 48 15.95 -5.30 15.03
N LEU A 49 15.85 -6.52 15.55
CA LEU A 49 14.97 -6.84 16.68
C LEU A 49 15.67 -6.59 18.02
N PRO A 50 14.92 -6.22 19.07
CA PRO A 50 15.42 -6.26 20.43
C PRO A 50 15.91 -7.68 20.80
N SER A 51 16.87 -7.77 21.73
CA SER A 51 17.48 -9.05 22.15
C SER A 51 16.54 -9.98 22.92
N THR A 52 15.37 -9.49 23.36
CA THR A 52 14.40 -10.23 24.17
C THR A 52 12.98 -9.86 23.76
N GLY A 53 12.08 -10.85 23.74
CA GLY A 53 10.66 -10.69 23.40
C GLY A 53 10.22 -11.58 22.25
N ASN A 54 8.92 -11.57 21.95
CA ASN A 54 8.34 -12.28 20.81
C ASN A 54 7.84 -11.24 19.80
N PHE A 55 8.34 -11.32 18.57
CA PHE A 55 8.06 -10.36 17.53
C PHE A 55 7.67 -11.06 16.23
N PHE A 56 6.73 -10.46 15.53
CA PHE A 56 6.35 -10.85 14.17
C PHE A 56 6.07 -9.57 13.38
N SER A 57 6.12 -9.67 12.06
CA SER A 57 5.85 -8.57 11.14
C SER A 57 4.54 -8.79 10.42
N LEU A 58 3.89 -7.68 10.09
CA LEU A 58 2.84 -7.64 9.07
C LEU A 58 3.38 -6.88 7.87
N VAL A 59 3.48 -7.55 6.74
CA VAL A 59 3.74 -6.89 5.45
C VAL A 59 2.41 -6.55 4.83
N VAL A 60 2.22 -5.27 4.53
CA VAL A 60 1.06 -4.78 3.77
C VAL A 60 1.55 -4.37 2.39
N ALA A 61 1.25 -5.19 1.38
CA ALA A 61 1.58 -4.88 0.00
C ALA A 61 0.40 -4.19 -0.69
N LEU A 62 0.66 -3.04 -1.34
CA LEU A 62 -0.33 -2.37 -2.19
C LEU A 62 -0.31 -3.01 -3.58
N LEU A 63 -1.38 -3.71 -3.94
CA LEU A 63 -1.47 -4.51 -5.16
C LEU A 63 -1.85 -3.68 -6.39
N CYS A 64 -2.58 -2.58 -6.19
CA CYS A 64 -3.03 -1.70 -7.28
C CYS A 64 -2.48 -0.28 -7.12
N PRO A 65 -1.15 -0.08 -7.21
CA PRO A 65 -0.55 1.24 -7.08
C PRO A 65 -0.88 2.13 -8.29
N VAL A 66 -1.13 3.41 -8.02
CA VAL A 66 -1.27 4.46 -9.06
C VAL A 66 0.10 5.00 -9.51
N SER A 67 1.15 4.79 -8.70
CA SER A 67 2.50 5.19 -9.08
C SER A 67 2.97 4.50 -10.36
N ARG A 68 3.76 5.21 -11.16
CA ARG A 68 4.35 4.73 -12.42
C ARG A 68 5.84 5.06 -12.41
N GLY A 69 6.64 4.12 -12.91
CA GLY A 69 8.09 4.28 -13.11
C GLY A 69 8.47 3.82 -14.50
N SER A 70 9.71 4.07 -14.89
CA SER A 70 10.27 3.64 -16.16
C SER A 70 11.73 3.25 -15.97
N VAL A 71 12.17 2.27 -16.77
CA VAL A 71 13.55 1.83 -16.84
C VAL A 71 13.98 1.93 -18.29
N THR A 72 15.10 2.60 -18.56
CA THR A 72 15.70 2.69 -19.89
C THR A 72 16.99 1.89 -19.93
N LEU A 73 17.05 0.92 -20.84
CA LEU A 73 18.23 0.08 -21.05
C LEU A 73 19.36 0.87 -21.72
N ASN A 74 20.60 0.45 -21.47
CA ASN A 74 21.73 0.94 -22.23
C ASN A 74 21.65 0.35 -23.66
N PRO A 75 21.60 1.17 -24.72
CA PRO A 75 21.44 0.68 -26.10
C PRO A 75 22.70 -0.01 -26.65
N THR A 76 23.85 0.16 -25.99
CA THR A 76 25.14 -0.37 -26.46
C THR A 76 25.59 -1.64 -25.74
N ASP A 77 25.13 -1.85 -24.50
CA ASP A 77 25.43 -3.03 -23.70
C ASP A 77 24.23 -3.42 -22.83
N PRO A 78 23.54 -4.55 -23.11
CA PRO A 78 22.39 -4.99 -22.33
C PRO A 78 22.76 -5.53 -20.93
N PHE A 79 24.04 -5.78 -20.66
CA PHE A 79 24.53 -6.21 -19.34
C PHE A 79 24.96 -5.04 -18.46
N ALA A 80 25.12 -3.85 -19.04
CA ALA A 80 25.36 -2.63 -18.28
C ALA A 80 24.11 -2.23 -17.48
N ALA A 81 24.34 -1.47 -16.40
CA ALA A 81 23.26 -0.92 -15.60
C ALA A 81 22.33 -0.03 -16.47
N PRO A 82 21.02 0.02 -16.17
CA PRO A 82 20.09 0.90 -16.86
C PRO A 82 20.49 2.37 -16.74
N VAL A 83 20.35 3.12 -17.84
CA VAL A 83 20.77 4.53 -17.92
C VAL A 83 19.80 5.45 -17.20
N ASN A 84 18.51 5.13 -17.17
CA ASN A 84 17.50 5.85 -16.42
C ASN A 84 16.66 4.88 -15.60
N VAL A 85 16.52 5.16 -14.30
CA VAL A 85 15.57 4.48 -13.42
C VAL A 85 14.71 5.55 -12.75
N ALA A 86 13.52 5.79 -13.30
CA ALA A 86 12.54 6.62 -12.62
C ALA A 86 11.98 5.83 -11.44
N ARG A 87 12.25 6.33 -10.22
CA ARG A 87 11.90 5.63 -8.99
C ARG A 87 10.39 5.66 -8.79
N ILE A 88 9.82 4.48 -8.56
CA ILE A 88 8.53 4.36 -7.88
C ILE A 88 8.74 4.96 -6.49
N ARG A 89 8.21 6.17 -6.26
CA ARG A 89 8.10 6.67 -4.90
C ARG A 89 6.98 5.90 -4.25
N TYR A 90 7.31 5.18 -3.19
CA TYR A 90 6.31 4.80 -2.21
C TYR A 90 5.67 6.10 -1.74
N VAL A 91 4.39 6.33 -2.07
CA VAL A 91 3.55 7.24 -1.27
C VAL A 91 3.24 6.46 0.02
N VAL A 92 4.27 6.15 0.79
CA VAL A 92 4.16 5.52 2.09
C VAL A 92 4.42 6.64 3.08
N ALA A 93 3.31 7.20 3.56
CA ALA A 93 3.10 7.35 4.98
C ALA A 93 4.17 8.09 5.80
N GLU A 94 4.84 9.12 5.27
CA GLU A 94 5.63 10.02 6.12
C GLU A 94 4.77 10.66 7.22
N ARG A 95 3.45 10.76 7.02
CA ARG A 95 2.50 11.21 8.06
C ARG A 95 2.02 10.14 9.03
N VAL A 96 2.16 8.84 8.76
CA VAL A 96 1.67 7.80 9.70
C VAL A 96 2.67 7.61 10.83
N ALA A 97 3.97 7.69 10.56
CA ALA A 97 4.98 7.69 11.61
C ALA A 97 4.81 8.88 12.57
N ASP A 98 4.45 10.06 12.04
CA ASP A 98 4.17 11.25 12.84
C ASP A 98 2.87 11.13 13.63
N LEU A 99 1.82 10.54 13.05
CA LEU A 99 0.55 10.28 13.74
C LEU A 99 0.69 9.24 14.86
N VAL A 100 1.51 8.20 14.66
CA VAL A 100 1.80 7.20 15.69
C VAL A 100 2.63 7.82 16.81
N LYS A 101 3.60 8.69 16.51
CA LYS A 101 4.35 9.42 17.54
C LYS A 101 3.46 10.40 18.32
N ALA A 102 2.50 11.05 17.65
CA ALA A 102 1.58 11.98 18.28
C ALA A 102 0.50 11.29 19.14
N ALA A 103 0.14 10.04 18.83
CA ALA A 103 -0.86 9.28 19.58
C ALA A 103 -0.30 8.65 20.88
N TRP A 104 1.01 8.66 21.07
CA TRP A 104 1.71 8.08 22.21
C TRP A 104 2.58 9.09 22.97
N ALA A 105 2.20 10.37 22.93
CA ALA A 105 2.71 11.46 23.78
C ALA A 105 1.57 12.03 24.63
#